data_AF-A0A8T5AXJ1-F1
#
_entry.id   AF-A0A8T5AXJ1-F1
#
_cell.length_a   1.000
_cell.length_b   1.000
_cell.length_c   1.000
_cell.angle_alpha   90.00
_cell.angle_beta   90.00
_cell.angle_gamma   90.00
#
_symmetry.space_group_name_H-M   'P 1'
#
loop_
_entity.id
_entity.type
_entity.pdbx_description
1 polymer ?
#
loop_
_entity_poly.entity_id
_entity_poly.type
_entity_poly.pdbx_seq_one_letter_code
_entity_poly.pdbx_strand_id
1 'polypeptide(L)'
;MPNQPLTNKFLIHNLKNRQTEKFRFVYNLISRGAIFEGAGMTCREDEDFPEGVQRLIDLLGEPEEGELNFAGGRKEMSRIAALKELKRLEDLGIINKSEMRGWVNTHVHTNESFSIFRSPTEAVWKAYREGMEIFGINDHYTIAGHKEFREACGILGLKATFSIEALAMCEEARIKGERYNDPENPGRMRRSLRERYRKMTDKASLILRRLHPSINLTFDDVLKFTPHGNVTERHIAQAMDYIITKDLPDINQRREFLKKLLSVEIPIEDLSSSGKLQDLIRSKLLKAGGPSYVEEDPEAFPSLEEMVSLFREYGAIPTYPVLGNPVTEKEGNLDALFNEVEKSGIYAIEVIPKRNTEERLIEILEAAEKHCFPIFNGTEHNTKRMEPLVDKFSKDPRFIPIFRRGAHLLLGHQFLSIYAGVGYIDEEGGLTFKDRNFGRAFFSLIGRITWSEDTLEWFLNIGRERVFKLALGIYATLDGAEHEWTVKQGFRMPKETIDEVNLENEKVYFTSESAKNIFKNRVKEFFVRKN
;
A
#
# COMPACT_ATOMS: atom_id res chain seq x y z
N MET A 1 37.81 27.65 -14.43
CA MET A 1 37.41 27.11 -15.75
C MET A 1 35.98 26.61 -15.62
N PRO A 2 35.02 27.04 -16.46
CA PRO A 2 33.66 26.54 -16.36
C PRO A 2 33.58 25.11 -16.91
N ASN A 3 33.06 24.19 -16.09
CA ASN A 3 32.79 22.80 -16.45
C ASN A 3 31.82 22.76 -17.64
N GLN A 4 32.29 22.27 -18.78
CA GLN A 4 31.44 21.96 -19.93
C GLN A 4 30.47 20.81 -19.57
N PRO A 5 29.22 20.84 -20.05
CA PRO A 5 28.31 19.72 -19.92
C PRO A 5 28.84 18.55 -20.75
N LEU A 6 28.97 17.37 -20.13
CA LEU A 6 29.28 16.12 -20.81
C LEU A 6 28.22 15.88 -21.91
N THR A 7 28.63 16.01 -23.17
CA THR A 7 27.75 15.79 -24.32
C THR A 7 27.31 14.33 -24.42
N ASN A 8 26.08 14.09 -24.91
CA ASN A 8 25.48 12.76 -25.13
C ASN A 8 26.37 11.75 -25.89
N LYS A 9 27.36 12.21 -26.67
CA LYS A 9 28.34 11.34 -27.33
C LYS A 9 29.28 10.62 -26.34
N PHE A 10 29.58 11.21 -25.19
CA PHE A 10 30.48 10.62 -24.19
C PHE A 10 29.81 9.50 -23.38
N LEU A 11 28.49 9.61 -23.13
CA LEU A 11 27.69 8.58 -22.46
C LEU A 11 27.52 7.33 -23.34
N ILE A 12 27.21 7.53 -24.64
CA ILE A 12 27.06 6.45 -25.63
C ILE A 12 28.39 5.71 -25.85
N HIS A 13 29.52 6.42 -25.80
CA HIS A 13 30.84 5.82 -25.93
C HIS A 13 31.22 4.94 -24.72
N ASN A 14 30.85 5.34 -23.50
CA ASN A 14 31.13 4.55 -22.30
C ASN A 14 30.25 3.29 -22.17
N LEU A 15 29.01 3.32 -22.67
CA LEU A 15 28.13 2.14 -22.74
C LEU A 15 28.67 1.07 -23.72
N LYS A 16 29.43 1.46 -24.74
CA LYS A 16 30.08 0.53 -25.69
C LYS A 16 31.21 -0.30 -25.08
N ASN A 17 31.89 0.20 -24.05
CA ASN A 17 33.17 -0.35 -23.57
C ASN A 17 33.05 -1.31 -22.37
N ARG A 18 31.84 -1.59 -21.85
CA ARG A 18 31.62 -2.62 -20.81
C ARG A 18 30.90 -3.83 -21.42
N GLN A 19 31.67 -4.78 -21.94
CA GLN A 19 31.12 -6.00 -22.53
C GLN A 19 30.64 -6.97 -21.45
N THR A 20 29.35 -6.92 -21.13
CA THR A 20 28.59 -8.09 -20.65
C THR A 20 27.30 -8.20 -21.46
N GLU A 21 26.77 -9.41 -21.66
CA GLU A 21 25.59 -9.65 -22.50
C GLU A 21 24.36 -8.80 -22.11
N LYS A 22 24.21 -8.48 -20.82
CA LYS A 22 23.17 -7.58 -20.29
C LYS A 22 23.23 -6.15 -20.87
N PHE A 23 24.43 -5.60 -21.10
CA PHE A 23 24.59 -4.22 -21.62
C PHE A 23 24.27 -4.10 -23.11
N ARG A 24 24.52 -5.16 -23.89
CA ARG A 24 24.25 -5.18 -25.33
C ARG A 24 22.75 -5.14 -25.62
N PHE A 25 21.94 -5.74 -24.74
CA PHE A 25 20.49 -5.71 -24.79
C PHE A 25 19.93 -4.31 -24.51
N VAL A 26 20.36 -3.65 -23.42
CA VAL A 26 19.94 -2.28 -23.07
C VAL A 26 20.35 -1.27 -24.15
N TYR A 27 21.56 -1.40 -24.70
CA TYR A 27 22.00 -0.58 -25.82
C TYR A 27 21.10 -0.76 -27.04
N ASN A 28 20.75 -1.99 -27.42
CA ASN A 28 19.88 -2.25 -28.57
C ASN A 28 18.45 -1.73 -28.36
N LEU A 29 17.94 -1.75 -27.13
CA LEU A 29 16.64 -1.18 -26.74
C LEU A 29 16.60 0.34 -26.89
N ILE A 30 17.64 1.03 -26.41
CA ILE A 30 17.72 2.50 -26.45
C ILE A 30 18.08 3.00 -27.87
N SER A 31 18.92 2.26 -28.59
CA SER A 31 19.44 2.69 -29.91
C SER A 31 18.44 2.55 -31.06
N ARG A 32 17.38 1.74 -30.89
CA ARG A 32 16.35 1.55 -31.93
C ARG A 32 15.32 2.69 -32.01
N GLY A 33 15.29 3.60 -31.02
CA GLY A 33 14.32 4.70 -30.95
C GLY A 33 14.88 6.13 -31.00
N ALA A 34 16.16 6.34 -31.35
CA ALA A 34 16.77 7.67 -31.26
C ALA A 34 16.85 8.40 -32.62
N ILE A 35 15.86 9.25 -32.90
CA ILE A 35 16.04 10.49 -33.68
C ILE A 35 15.59 11.63 -32.75
N PHE A 36 16.52 12.47 -32.29
CA PHE A 36 16.18 13.69 -31.53
C PHE A 36 16.99 14.87 -32.05
N GLU A 37 16.29 15.83 -32.69
CA GLU A 37 16.71 17.21 -32.80
C GLU A 37 15.93 18.06 -31.78
N GLY A 38 16.61 19.06 -31.21
CA GLY A 38 16.23 19.67 -29.94
C GLY A 38 15.17 20.76 -30.00
N ALA A 39 14.46 20.90 -28.89
CA ALA A 39 13.94 22.16 -28.37
C ALA A 39 13.64 21.94 -26.88
N GLY A 40 14.06 22.88 -26.03
CA GLY A 40 13.85 22.79 -24.59
C GLY A 40 12.37 22.95 -24.22
N MET A 41 11.90 22.17 -23.25
CA MET A 41 10.60 22.38 -22.60
C MET A 41 10.63 21.88 -21.15
N THR A 42 9.94 22.65 -20.31
CA THR A 42 9.66 22.44 -18.90
C THR A 42 8.77 21.22 -18.66
N CYS A 43 9.15 20.31 -17.75
CA CYS A 43 8.42 19.05 -17.54
C CYS A 43 7.44 19.09 -16.35
N ARG A 44 6.17 18.72 -16.60
CA ARG A 44 5.19 18.16 -15.66
C ARG A 44 4.36 17.09 -16.40
N GLU A 45 4.00 16.05 -15.64
CA GLU A 45 3.04 14.93 -15.85
C GLU A 45 3.13 14.04 -17.11
N ASP A 46 3.68 14.49 -18.23
CA ASP A 46 3.92 13.65 -19.41
C ASP A 46 5.42 13.62 -19.72
N GLU A 47 6.18 12.77 -19.03
CA GLU A 47 7.54 12.44 -19.47
C GLU A 47 7.44 11.45 -20.64
N ASP A 48 7.64 11.95 -21.87
CA ASP A 48 7.90 11.10 -23.03
C ASP A 48 9.23 10.36 -22.82
N PHE A 49 9.16 9.19 -22.19
CA PHE A 49 10.31 8.33 -21.98
C PHE A 49 10.82 7.80 -23.32
N PRO A 50 12.14 7.67 -23.50
CA PRO A 50 12.69 6.93 -24.63
C PRO A 50 12.06 5.53 -24.73
N GLU A 51 11.84 5.00 -25.93
CA GLU A 51 11.13 3.71 -26.15
C GLU A 51 11.69 2.58 -25.27
N GLY A 52 13.01 2.50 -25.12
CA GLY A 52 13.65 1.50 -24.27
C GLY A 52 13.32 1.64 -22.77
N VAL A 53 13.14 2.87 -22.28
CA VAL A 53 12.69 3.15 -20.92
C VAL A 53 11.21 2.82 -20.78
N GLN A 54 10.38 3.17 -21.76
CA GLN A 54 8.95 2.82 -21.73
C GLN A 54 8.75 1.31 -21.66
N ARG A 55 9.51 0.52 -22.42
CA ARG A 55 9.47 -0.95 -22.33
C ARG A 55 9.85 -1.47 -20.94
N LEU A 56 10.82 -0.86 -20.27
CA LEU A 56 11.17 -1.21 -18.89
C LEU A 56 10.03 -0.88 -17.92
N ILE A 57 9.35 0.25 -18.10
CA ILE A 57 8.17 0.64 -17.31
C ILE A 57 7.02 -0.34 -17.54
N ASP A 58 6.78 -0.74 -18.80
CA ASP A 58 5.73 -1.68 -19.14
C ASP A 58 5.97 -3.04 -18.48
N LEU A 59 7.23 -3.51 -18.50
CA LEU A 59 7.65 -4.76 -17.85
C LEU A 59 7.38 -4.78 -16.34
N LEU A 60 7.27 -3.64 -15.67
CA LEU A 60 6.95 -3.59 -14.25
C LEU A 60 5.58 -4.19 -13.95
N GLY A 61 4.64 -4.12 -14.90
CA GLY A 61 3.29 -4.67 -14.75
C GLY A 61 3.06 -6.04 -15.39
N GLU A 62 4.08 -6.64 -16.01
CA GLU A 62 3.92 -7.91 -16.73
C GLU A 62 3.94 -9.12 -15.79
N PRO A 63 3.06 -10.13 -15.99
CA PRO A 63 2.98 -11.32 -15.15
C PRO A 63 4.31 -12.08 -15.00
N GLU A 64 4.56 -12.67 -13.85
CA GLU A 64 5.74 -13.51 -13.57
C GLU A 64 5.45 -15.01 -13.66
N GLU A 65 6.51 -15.79 -13.89
CA GLU A 65 6.41 -17.24 -13.83
C GLU A 65 5.89 -17.71 -12.46
N GLY A 66 4.85 -18.54 -12.48
CA GLY A 66 4.14 -19.00 -11.28
C GLY A 66 2.81 -18.30 -11.01
N GLU A 67 2.54 -17.15 -11.64
CA GLU A 67 1.25 -16.48 -11.53
C GLU A 67 0.20 -17.10 -12.46
N LEU A 68 -1.07 -17.11 -12.03
CA LEU A 68 -2.18 -17.69 -12.81
C LEU A 68 -2.46 -16.97 -14.14
N ASN A 69 -2.10 -15.69 -14.22
CA ASN A 69 -2.25 -14.85 -15.40
C ASN A 69 -1.02 -14.89 -16.34
N PHE A 70 -0.01 -15.70 -16.03
CA PHE A 70 1.14 -15.90 -16.89
C PHE A 70 0.80 -16.80 -18.08
N ALA A 71 0.87 -16.27 -19.29
CA ALA A 71 0.49 -16.98 -20.52
C ALA A 71 1.51 -18.04 -20.99
N GLY A 72 2.62 -18.24 -20.27
CA GLY A 72 3.75 -19.05 -20.72
C GLY A 72 4.67 -18.29 -21.68
N GLY A 73 5.97 -18.57 -21.65
CA GLY A 73 6.96 -17.96 -22.53
C GLY A 73 8.28 -17.62 -21.84
N ARG A 74 9.31 -17.26 -22.62
CA ARG A 74 10.57 -16.75 -22.06
C ARG A 74 10.39 -15.28 -21.72
N LYS A 75 10.56 -14.89 -20.46
CA LYS A 75 10.65 -13.49 -20.05
C LYS A 75 12.06 -12.97 -20.30
N GLU A 76 12.17 -11.77 -20.88
CA GLU A 76 13.46 -11.12 -21.08
C GLU A 76 14.10 -10.75 -19.74
N MET A 77 13.30 -10.29 -18.78
CA MET A 77 13.69 -9.97 -17.41
C MET A 77 12.47 -9.95 -16.47
N SER A 78 12.71 -10.03 -15.16
CA SER A 78 11.66 -9.88 -14.14
C SER A 78 11.32 -8.41 -13.88
N ARG A 79 10.15 -8.15 -13.28
CA ARG A 79 9.68 -6.83 -12.81
C ARG A 79 10.73 -6.10 -11.97
N ILE A 80 11.27 -6.80 -10.98
CA ILE A 80 12.32 -6.30 -10.09
C ILE A 80 13.62 -5.98 -10.86
N ALA A 81 14.00 -6.83 -11.82
CA ALA A 81 15.18 -6.56 -12.64
C ALA A 81 14.99 -5.31 -13.52
N ALA A 82 13.79 -5.13 -14.08
CA ALA A 82 13.44 -3.94 -14.85
C ALA A 82 13.48 -2.68 -13.97
N LEU A 83 12.98 -2.77 -12.73
CA LEU A 83 13.04 -1.66 -11.77
C LEU A 83 14.47 -1.28 -11.39
N LYS A 84 15.34 -2.28 -11.13
CA LYS A 84 16.77 -2.03 -10.85
C LYS A 84 17.44 -1.32 -12.03
N GLU A 85 17.07 -1.69 -13.26
CA GLU A 85 17.59 -1.03 -14.45
C GLU A 85 17.08 0.41 -14.58
N LEU A 86 15.79 0.68 -14.32
CA LEU A 86 15.26 2.04 -14.28
C LEU A 86 16.01 2.90 -13.25
N LYS A 87 16.23 2.38 -12.03
CA LYS A 87 17.02 3.07 -11.01
C LYS A 87 18.45 3.36 -11.46
N ARG A 88 19.09 2.41 -12.14
CA ARG A 88 20.43 2.59 -12.71
C ARG A 88 20.47 3.68 -13.79
N LEU A 89 19.45 3.75 -14.65
CA LEU A 89 19.34 4.80 -15.67
C LEU A 89 19.15 6.18 -15.03
N GLU A 90 18.41 6.26 -13.93
CA GLU A 90 18.28 7.47 -13.13
C GLU A 90 19.61 7.90 -12.51
N ASP A 91 20.35 6.98 -11.91
CA ASP A 91 21.67 7.25 -11.30
C ASP A 91 22.69 7.74 -12.33
N LEU A 92 22.53 7.35 -13.59
CA LEU A 92 23.33 7.84 -14.72
C LEU A 92 22.84 9.18 -15.30
N GLY A 93 21.73 9.72 -14.80
CA GLY A 93 21.12 10.96 -15.31
C GLY A 93 20.45 10.80 -16.68
N ILE A 94 20.11 9.57 -17.09
CA ILE A 94 19.41 9.29 -18.36
C ILE A 94 17.91 9.56 -18.22
N ILE A 95 17.35 9.26 -17.05
CA ILE A 95 15.99 9.65 -16.66
C ILE A 95 16.06 10.57 -15.44
N ASN A 96 15.09 11.49 -15.32
CA ASN A 96 15.05 12.43 -14.21
C ASN A 96 14.76 11.71 -12.91
N LYS A 97 15.52 12.05 -11.87
CA LYS A 97 15.22 11.63 -10.51
C LYS A 97 13.89 12.23 -10.06
N SER A 98 13.06 11.41 -9.41
CA SER A 98 11.80 11.90 -8.86
C SER A 98 12.04 12.83 -7.66
N GLU A 99 11.27 13.92 -7.59
CA GLU A 99 11.27 14.83 -6.45
C GLU A 99 10.46 14.22 -5.30
N MET A 100 11.11 13.95 -4.17
CA MET A 100 10.42 13.46 -2.97
C MET A 100 9.67 14.62 -2.31
N ARG A 101 8.36 14.45 -2.09
CA ARG A 101 7.45 15.48 -1.56
C ARG A 101 7.06 15.27 -0.11
N GLY A 102 7.58 14.20 0.52
CA GLY A 102 7.26 13.84 1.90
C GLY A 102 5.82 13.34 2.08
N TRP A 103 5.18 12.90 1.01
CA TRP A 103 3.82 12.37 1.06
C TRP A 103 3.80 10.95 1.63
N VAL A 104 2.64 10.60 2.20
CA VAL A 104 2.39 9.33 2.86
C VAL A 104 1.05 8.78 2.40
N ASN A 105 1.04 7.49 2.08
CA ASN A 105 -0.18 6.72 1.85
C ASN A 105 0.08 5.28 2.31
N THR A 106 -0.57 4.85 3.38
CA THR A 106 -0.39 3.53 4.00
C THR A 106 -1.38 2.48 3.48
N HIS A 107 -2.28 2.84 2.56
CA HIS A 107 -3.31 1.95 2.06
C HIS A 107 -3.56 2.11 0.56
N VAL A 108 -2.93 1.21 -0.19
CA VAL A 108 -3.30 0.87 -1.57
C VAL A 108 -3.49 -0.63 -1.74
N HIS A 109 -4.27 -1.01 -2.73
CA HIS A 109 -4.32 -2.38 -3.23
C HIS A 109 -3.43 -2.53 -4.46
N THR A 110 -3.13 -3.77 -4.82
CA THR A 110 -2.43 -4.15 -6.05
C THR A 110 -3.28 -5.14 -6.85
N ASN A 111 -2.70 -5.73 -7.88
CA ASN A 111 -3.28 -6.88 -8.61
C ASN A 111 -3.46 -8.12 -7.73
N GLU A 112 -2.78 -8.22 -6.58
CA GLU A 112 -2.90 -9.34 -5.65
C GLU A 112 -4.28 -9.45 -4.99
N SER A 113 -4.98 -8.32 -4.88
CA SER A 113 -6.42 -8.30 -4.65
C SER A 113 -7.12 -7.65 -5.84
N PHE A 114 -7.36 -6.35 -5.80
CA PHE A 114 -7.95 -5.62 -6.92
C PHE A 114 -7.48 -4.17 -6.97
N SER A 115 -6.80 -3.79 -8.04
CA SER A 115 -6.40 -2.41 -8.31
C SER A 115 -6.12 -2.16 -9.79
N ILE A 116 -5.92 -0.91 -10.18
CA ILE A 116 -5.43 -0.51 -11.50
C ILE A 116 -3.99 -0.97 -11.71
N PHE A 117 -3.21 -1.09 -10.64
CA PHE A 117 -1.85 -1.59 -10.71
C PHE A 117 -1.85 -3.05 -11.13
N ARG A 118 -1.00 -3.36 -12.10
CA ARG A 118 -0.78 -4.69 -12.65
C ARG A 118 0.22 -5.51 -11.84
N SER A 119 0.91 -4.88 -10.89
CA SER A 119 1.86 -5.50 -9.95
C SER A 119 2.12 -4.61 -8.72
N PRO A 120 2.65 -5.14 -7.61
CA PRO A 120 3.24 -4.34 -6.55
C PRO A 120 4.40 -3.46 -7.02
N THR A 121 5.27 -3.96 -7.91
CA THR A 121 6.40 -3.18 -8.46
C THR A 121 5.93 -1.93 -9.22
N GLU A 122 4.88 -2.06 -10.04
CA GLU A 122 4.32 -0.94 -10.80
C GLU A 122 3.68 0.10 -9.86
N ALA A 123 2.97 -0.35 -8.82
CA ALA A 123 2.40 0.53 -7.80
C ALA A 123 3.50 1.37 -7.12
N VAL A 124 4.60 0.73 -6.72
CA VAL A 124 5.75 1.39 -6.09
C VAL A 124 6.44 2.36 -7.04
N TRP A 125 6.63 1.99 -8.31
CA TRP A 125 7.18 2.90 -9.32
C TRP A 125 6.34 4.16 -9.46
N LYS A 126 5.01 4.03 -9.56
CA LYS A 126 4.09 5.18 -9.64
C LYS A 126 4.15 6.05 -8.38
N ALA A 127 4.16 5.43 -7.20
CA ALA A 127 4.32 6.15 -5.94
C ALA A 127 5.63 6.95 -5.88
N TYR A 128 6.73 6.34 -6.33
CA TYR A 128 8.02 7.02 -6.44
C TYR A 128 7.97 8.21 -7.40
N ARG A 129 7.37 8.06 -8.58
CA ARG A 129 7.21 9.17 -9.55
C ARG A 129 6.30 10.30 -9.03
N GLU A 130 5.34 10.00 -8.17
CA GLU A 130 4.53 11.02 -7.48
C GLU A 130 5.25 11.70 -6.30
N GLY A 131 6.42 11.22 -5.89
CA GLY A 131 7.19 11.79 -4.79
C GLY A 131 6.80 11.28 -3.40
N MET A 132 6.26 10.06 -3.33
CA MET A 132 5.92 9.40 -2.06
C MET A 132 7.18 9.07 -1.26
N GLU A 133 7.11 9.23 0.07
CA GLU A 133 8.19 8.81 0.98
C GLU A 133 7.85 7.53 1.74
N ILE A 134 6.59 7.40 2.20
CA ILE A 134 6.10 6.22 2.89
C ILE A 134 4.91 5.66 2.12
N PHE A 135 4.99 4.39 1.74
CA PHE A 135 3.98 3.75 0.92
C PHE A 135 3.57 2.39 1.48
N GLY A 136 2.27 2.13 1.53
CA GLY A 136 1.71 0.95 2.18
C GLY A 136 0.83 0.09 1.29
N ILE A 137 1.09 -1.22 1.32
CA ILE A 137 0.29 -2.24 0.65
C ILE A 137 -0.73 -2.83 1.65
N ASN A 138 -1.99 -2.94 1.23
CA ASN A 138 -3.10 -3.41 2.05
C ASN A 138 -4.05 -4.31 1.25
N ASP A 139 -3.51 -5.30 0.54
CA ASP A 139 -4.33 -6.19 -0.29
C ASP A 139 -5.32 -7.03 0.55
N HIS A 140 -6.49 -7.31 -0.04
CA HIS A 140 -7.54 -8.07 0.62
C HIS A 140 -7.10 -9.53 0.88
N TYR A 141 -7.13 -10.02 2.12
CA TYR A 141 -6.83 -11.42 2.51
C TYR A 141 -5.52 -12.02 2.04
N THR A 142 -4.55 -11.22 1.59
CA THR A 142 -3.31 -11.76 1.05
C THR A 142 -2.11 -10.90 1.39
N ILE A 143 -0.99 -11.56 1.60
CA ILE A 143 0.35 -10.97 1.74
C ILE A 143 1.24 -11.28 0.54
N ALA A 144 0.70 -11.90 -0.52
CA ALA A 144 1.49 -12.38 -1.65
C ALA A 144 2.38 -11.28 -2.26
N GLY A 145 1.85 -10.05 -2.36
CA GLY A 145 2.58 -8.90 -2.88
C GLY A 145 3.62 -8.29 -1.94
N HIS A 146 3.61 -8.61 -0.65
CA HIS A 146 4.45 -7.92 0.36
C HIS A 146 5.95 -8.06 0.07
N LYS A 147 6.40 -9.23 -0.38
CA LYS A 147 7.83 -9.47 -0.67
C LYS A 147 8.31 -8.61 -1.84
N GLU A 148 7.57 -8.61 -2.94
CA GLU A 148 7.88 -7.80 -4.13
C GLU A 148 7.80 -6.30 -3.80
N PHE A 149 6.75 -5.89 -3.10
CA PHE A 149 6.56 -4.50 -2.66
C PHE A 149 7.73 -4.02 -1.80
N ARG A 150 8.19 -4.83 -0.84
CA ARG A 150 9.35 -4.53 0.01
C ARG A 150 10.62 -4.31 -0.83
N GLU A 151 10.90 -5.21 -1.76
CA GLU A 151 12.10 -5.12 -2.60
C GLU A 151 12.03 -3.88 -3.52
N ALA A 152 10.88 -3.63 -4.14
CA ALA A 152 10.66 -2.46 -5.00
C ALA A 152 10.83 -1.15 -4.22
N CYS A 153 10.25 -1.05 -3.02
CA CYS A 153 10.40 0.13 -2.16
C CYS A 153 11.87 0.34 -1.77
N GLY A 154 12.58 -0.73 -1.41
CA GLY A 154 14.00 -0.67 -1.09
C GLY A 154 14.88 -0.18 -2.25
N ILE A 155 14.58 -0.58 -3.49
CA ILE A 155 15.31 -0.13 -4.70
C ILE A 155 15.13 1.38 -4.93
N LEU A 156 13.92 1.91 -4.70
CA LEU A 156 13.60 3.33 -4.96
C LEU A 156 13.77 4.23 -3.73
N GLY A 157 14.05 3.67 -2.55
CA GLY A 157 14.24 4.40 -1.30
C GLY A 157 12.93 4.83 -0.62
N LEU A 158 11.81 4.16 -0.90
CA LEU A 158 10.54 4.36 -0.20
C LEU A 158 10.52 3.53 1.10
N LYS A 159 9.96 4.09 2.18
CA LYS A 159 9.70 3.33 3.41
C LYS A 159 8.40 2.53 3.23
N ALA A 160 8.48 1.21 3.32
CA ALA A 160 7.32 0.34 3.10
C ALA A 160 6.55 0.07 4.41
N THR A 161 5.23 0.22 4.37
CA THR A 161 4.33 -0.31 5.41
C THR A 161 3.54 -1.51 4.89
N PHE A 162 3.26 -2.47 5.76
CA PHE A 162 2.60 -3.72 5.40
C PHE A 162 1.32 -3.92 6.21
N SER A 163 0.21 -4.11 5.50
CA SER A 163 -1.10 -4.39 6.06
C SER A 163 -1.80 -5.49 5.24
N ILE A 164 -2.86 -6.05 5.82
CA ILE A 164 -3.79 -6.94 5.12
C ILE A 164 -5.17 -6.40 5.39
N GLU A 165 -5.93 -6.14 4.33
CA GLU A 165 -7.33 -5.81 4.51
C GLU A 165 -8.10 -7.11 4.64
N ALA A 166 -8.70 -7.30 5.79
CA ALA A 166 -9.66 -8.35 5.97
C ALA A 166 -10.79 -7.79 6.80
N LEU A 167 -11.79 -8.62 6.93
CA LEU A 167 -13.14 -8.12 6.86
C LEU A 167 -13.87 -9.14 7.80
N ALA A 168 -14.67 -8.64 8.75
CA ALA A 168 -15.34 -9.44 9.82
C ALA A 168 -16.86 -9.17 9.97
N MET A 169 -17.63 -10.06 10.60
CA MET A 169 -19.04 -9.85 10.91
C MET A 169 -19.27 -9.48 12.39
N CYS A 170 -20.07 -8.43 12.64
CA CYS A 170 -20.63 -8.12 13.96
C CYS A 170 -22.11 -8.52 13.99
N GLU A 171 -22.39 -9.64 14.64
CA GLU A 171 -23.73 -10.23 14.68
C GLU A 171 -24.74 -9.35 15.43
N GLU A 172 -24.31 -8.68 16.50
CA GLU A 172 -25.15 -7.75 17.26
C GLU A 172 -25.63 -6.59 16.38
N ALA A 173 -24.73 -5.96 15.63
CA ALA A 173 -25.07 -4.88 14.71
C ALA A 173 -25.96 -5.37 13.55
N ARG A 174 -25.69 -6.58 13.03
CA ARG A 174 -26.52 -7.22 12.01
C ARG A 174 -27.97 -7.38 12.47
N ILE A 175 -28.17 -7.89 13.70
CA ILE A 175 -29.49 -8.07 14.30
C ILE A 175 -30.20 -6.71 14.50
N LYS A 176 -29.46 -5.68 14.90
CA LYS A 176 -30.00 -4.32 15.11
C LYS A 176 -30.19 -3.52 13.82
N GLY A 177 -29.69 -4.01 12.68
CA GLY A 177 -29.68 -3.27 11.42
C GLY A 177 -28.71 -2.08 11.40
N GLU A 178 -27.73 -2.06 12.31
CA GLU A 178 -26.72 -1.01 12.43
C GLU A 178 -25.57 -1.24 11.43
N ARG A 179 -25.13 -0.18 10.76
CA ARG A 179 -23.97 -0.22 9.85
C ARG A 179 -22.73 0.35 10.54
N TYR A 180 -21.61 -0.33 10.29
CA TYR A 180 -20.27 0.17 10.61
C TYR A 180 -19.74 0.95 9.40
N ASN A 181 -18.55 0.62 8.93
CA ASN A 181 -17.87 1.16 7.77
C ASN A 181 -18.26 0.45 6.47
N ASP A 182 -19.36 -0.31 6.45
CA ASP A 182 -20.04 -0.75 5.23
C ASP A 182 -21.44 -0.10 5.17
N PRO A 183 -21.63 0.93 4.31
CA PRO A 183 -22.89 1.67 4.25
C PRO A 183 -24.00 0.87 3.55
N GLU A 184 -23.67 -0.20 2.83
CA GLU A 184 -24.64 -1.02 2.10
C GLU A 184 -25.09 -2.24 2.93
N ASN A 185 -24.26 -2.73 3.86
CA ASN A 185 -24.49 -4.02 4.54
C ASN A 185 -24.34 -3.91 6.07
N PRO A 186 -25.43 -4.00 6.86
CA PRO A 186 -25.37 -4.05 8.32
C PRO A 186 -24.46 -5.17 8.85
N GLY A 187 -23.62 -4.84 9.83
CA GLY A 187 -22.72 -5.76 10.53
C GLY A 187 -21.56 -6.37 9.71
N ARG A 188 -21.43 -6.13 8.40
CA ARG A 188 -20.55 -6.94 7.53
C ARG A 188 -19.17 -6.34 7.28
N MET A 189 -18.20 -7.25 7.18
CA MET A 189 -16.95 -7.16 6.43
C MET A 189 -16.52 -8.64 6.05
N ARG A 190 -16.29 -8.99 4.76
CA ARG A 190 -15.93 -10.31 4.05
C ARG A 190 -14.81 -11.33 4.54
N ARG A 191 -14.91 -12.62 4.12
CA ARG A 191 -13.82 -13.62 3.95
C ARG A 191 -14.21 -14.63 2.85
N SER A 192 -13.21 -15.22 2.18
CA SER A 192 -13.24 -16.36 1.22
C SER A 192 -14.56 -16.65 0.49
N LEU A 193 -14.82 -15.85 -0.54
CA LEU A 193 -16.01 -15.91 -1.38
C LEU A 193 -15.82 -16.75 -2.66
N ARG A 194 -14.82 -17.64 -2.74
CA ARG A 194 -14.48 -18.33 -4.01
C ARG A 194 -15.67 -19.09 -4.60
N GLU A 195 -16.38 -19.85 -3.78
CA GLU A 195 -17.56 -20.60 -4.24
C GLU A 195 -18.71 -19.66 -4.63
N ARG A 196 -18.89 -18.56 -3.88
CA ARG A 196 -19.84 -17.52 -4.24
C ARG A 196 -19.51 -16.92 -5.61
N TYR A 197 -18.25 -16.55 -5.85
CA TYR A 197 -17.83 -15.95 -7.11
C TYR A 197 -17.88 -16.93 -8.27
N ARG A 198 -17.68 -18.24 -8.03
CA ARG A 198 -17.98 -19.29 -9.01
C ARG A 198 -19.47 -19.27 -9.38
N LYS A 199 -20.38 -19.31 -8.40
CA LYS A 199 -21.83 -19.22 -8.63
C LYS A 199 -22.25 -17.93 -9.34
N MET A 200 -21.67 -16.78 -8.97
CA MET A 200 -21.92 -15.51 -9.67
C MET A 200 -21.47 -15.56 -11.12
N THR A 201 -20.31 -16.17 -11.38
CA THR A 201 -19.78 -16.36 -12.74
C THR A 201 -20.69 -17.27 -13.56
N ASP A 202 -21.20 -18.36 -12.98
CA ASP A 202 -22.13 -19.27 -13.65
C ASP A 202 -23.44 -18.56 -14.03
N LYS A 203 -23.99 -17.73 -13.12
CA LYS A 203 -25.17 -16.90 -13.41
C LYS A 203 -24.90 -15.90 -14.54
N ALA A 204 -23.76 -15.21 -14.50
CA ALA A 204 -23.36 -14.27 -15.55
C ALA A 204 -23.20 -14.98 -16.90
N SER A 205 -22.55 -16.14 -16.91
CA SER A 205 -22.37 -16.99 -18.10
C SER A 205 -23.69 -17.43 -18.71
N LEU A 206 -24.70 -17.80 -17.90
CA LEU A 206 -26.04 -18.13 -18.38
C LEU A 206 -26.73 -16.94 -19.07
N ILE A 207 -26.58 -15.73 -18.54
CA ILE A 207 -27.17 -14.52 -19.14
C ILE A 207 -26.48 -14.21 -20.48
N LEU A 208 -25.15 -14.26 -20.52
CA LEU A 208 -24.37 -14.04 -21.74
C LEU A 208 -24.78 -15.02 -22.85
N ARG A 209 -24.84 -16.32 -22.54
CA ARG A 209 -25.22 -17.36 -23.51
C ARG A 209 -26.66 -17.23 -24.02
N ARG A 210 -27.59 -16.72 -23.19
CA ARG A 210 -28.97 -16.46 -23.63
C ARG A 210 -29.05 -15.33 -24.65
N LEU A 211 -28.21 -14.32 -24.52
CA LEU A 211 -28.18 -13.17 -25.43
C LEU A 211 -27.31 -13.43 -26.67
N HIS A 212 -26.23 -14.18 -26.51
CA HIS A 212 -25.30 -14.54 -27.59
C HIS A 212 -24.67 -15.91 -27.32
N PRO A 213 -25.17 -17.01 -27.92
CA PRO A 213 -24.77 -18.38 -27.57
C PRO A 213 -23.28 -18.71 -27.68
N SER A 214 -22.51 -17.97 -28.47
CA SER A 214 -21.06 -18.18 -28.59
C SER A 214 -20.25 -17.54 -27.46
N ILE A 215 -20.82 -16.60 -26.70
CA ILE A 215 -20.12 -15.94 -25.60
C ILE A 215 -20.18 -16.85 -24.38
N ASN A 216 -19.03 -17.42 -24.01
CA ASN A 216 -18.93 -18.35 -22.89
C ASN A 216 -17.92 -17.85 -21.85
N LEU A 217 -18.43 -17.36 -20.73
CA LEU A 217 -17.63 -17.00 -19.56
C LEU A 217 -17.45 -18.22 -18.65
N THR A 218 -16.20 -18.53 -18.28
CA THR A 218 -15.88 -19.55 -17.26
C THR A 218 -15.22 -18.93 -16.04
N PHE A 219 -15.19 -19.66 -14.93
CA PHE A 219 -14.46 -19.19 -13.73
C PHE A 219 -12.94 -19.12 -13.95
N ASP A 220 -12.39 -19.98 -14.82
CA ASP A 220 -10.97 -19.91 -15.19
C ASP A 220 -10.64 -18.64 -15.97
N ASP A 221 -11.60 -18.08 -16.74
CA ASP A 221 -11.43 -16.77 -17.37
C ASP A 221 -11.38 -15.64 -16.34
N VAL A 222 -12.11 -15.76 -15.23
CA VAL A 222 -12.04 -14.80 -14.12
C VAL A 222 -10.70 -14.89 -13.39
N LEU A 223 -10.17 -16.09 -13.18
CA LEU A 223 -8.89 -16.32 -12.51
C LEU A 223 -7.70 -15.68 -13.25
N LYS A 224 -7.78 -15.50 -14.58
CA LYS A 224 -6.75 -14.81 -15.38
C LYS A 224 -6.55 -13.33 -15.03
N PHE A 225 -7.46 -12.74 -14.23
CA PHE A 225 -7.36 -11.34 -13.81
C PHE A 225 -6.80 -11.17 -12.39
N THR A 226 -6.41 -12.25 -11.71
CA THR A 226 -5.80 -12.21 -10.37
C THR A 226 -4.61 -13.18 -10.30
N PRO A 227 -3.40 -12.75 -9.89
CA PRO A 227 -2.19 -13.58 -9.94
C PRO A 227 -2.29 -14.87 -9.12
N HIS A 228 -2.93 -14.80 -7.95
CA HIS A 228 -3.00 -15.90 -6.99
C HIS A 228 -4.43 -16.35 -6.68
N GLY A 229 -5.41 -15.94 -7.50
CA GLY A 229 -6.79 -16.45 -7.40
C GLY A 229 -7.66 -15.76 -6.35
N ASN A 230 -7.28 -14.57 -5.90
CA ASN A 230 -8.03 -13.77 -4.94
C ASN A 230 -9.17 -13.00 -5.63
N VAL A 231 -10.16 -13.77 -6.08
CA VAL A 231 -11.28 -13.27 -6.89
C VAL A 231 -12.18 -12.35 -6.07
N THR A 232 -12.75 -11.35 -6.73
CA THR A 232 -13.78 -10.44 -6.22
C THR A 232 -14.87 -10.27 -7.28
N GLU A 233 -16.01 -9.65 -6.96
CA GLU A 233 -17.04 -9.42 -7.99
C GLU A 233 -16.51 -8.57 -9.15
N ARG A 234 -15.50 -7.74 -8.88
CA ARG A 234 -14.91 -6.83 -9.85
C ARG A 234 -14.09 -7.57 -10.92
N HIS A 235 -13.49 -8.70 -10.57
CA HIS A 235 -12.82 -9.57 -11.56
C HIS A 235 -13.82 -10.25 -12.50
N ILE A 236 -15.02 -10.58 -12.02
CA ILE A 236 -16.09 -11.12 -12.88
C ILE A 236 -16.49 -10.05 -13.91
N ALA A 237 -16.67 -8.80 -13.49
CA ALA A 237 -16.96 -7.70 -14.40
C ALA A 237 -15.86 -7.50 -15.46
N GLN A 238 -14.58 -7.66 -15.09
CA GLN A 238 -13.45 -7.62 -16.02
C GLN A 238 -13.48 -8.75 -17.04
N ALA A 239 -13.70 -9.99 -16.59
CA ALA A 239 -13.78 -11.12 -17.48
C ALA A 239 -14.94 -10.98 -18.47
N MET A 240 -16.08 -10.44 -18.01
CA MET A 240 -17.21 -10.12 -18.87
C MET A 240 -16.85 -9.07 -19.92
N ASP A 241 -16.29 -7.93 -19.51
CA ASP A 241 -15.84 -6.86 -20.43
C ASP A 241 -14.86 -7.40 -21.49
N TYR A 242 -13.83 -8.13 -21.04
CA TYR A 242 -12.83 -8.72 -21.92
C TYR A 242 -13.44 -9.69 -22.94
N ILE A 243 -14.25 -10.65 -22.50
CA ILE A 243 -14.85 -11.64 -23.39
C ILE A 243 -15.84 -10.99 -24.36
N ILE A 244 -16.68 -10.07 -23.89
CA ILE A 244 -17.62 -9.35 -24.76
C ILE A 244 -16.86 -8.55 -25.82
N THR A 245 -15.80 -7.85 -25.44
CA THR A 245 -14.98 -7.07 -26.38
C THR A 245 -14.23 -7.96 -27.37
N LYS A 246 -13.72 -9.10 -26.92
CA LYS A 246 -13.04 -10.09 -27.77
C LYS A 246 -13.99 -10.73 -28.79
N ASP A 247 -15.16 -11.17 -28.34
CA ASP A 247 -16.09 -11.93 -29.17
C ASP A 247 -16.98 -11.00 -30.03
N LEU A 248 -17.13 -9.74 -29.65
CA LEU A 248 -17.82 -8.68 -30.40
C LEU A 248 -16.88 -7.49 -30.66
N PRO A 249 -15.92 -7.62 -31.59
CA PRO A 249 -14.94 -6.56 -31.87
C PRO A 249 -15.57 -5.32 -32.50
N ASP A 250 -16.67 -5.48 -33.25
CA ASP A 250 -17.42 -4.35 -33.81
C ASP A 250 -18.11 -3.54 -32.70
N ILE A 251 -17.80 -2.24 -32.65
CA ILE A 251 -18.25 -1.35 -31.58
C ILE A 251 -19.77 -1.17 -31.54
N ASN A 252 -20.45 -1.19 -32.70
CA ASN A 252 -21.89 -1.01 -32.77
C ASN A 252 -22.63 -2.28 -32.34
N GLN A 253 -22.17 -3.45 -32.79
CA GLN A 253 -22.70 -4.74 -32.34
C GLN A 253 -22.52 -4.93 -30.84
N ARG A 254 -21.33 -4.60 -30.32
CA ARG A 254 -21.05 -4.62 -28.88
C ARG A 254 -21.93 -3.66 -28.10
N ARG A 255 -22.14 -2.44 -28.60
CA ARG A 255 -23.05 -1.47 -27.97
C ARG A 255 -24.47 -2.02 -27.88
N GLU A 256 -25.01 -2.55 -28.97
CA GLU A 256 -26.36 -3.13 -28.99
C GLU A 256 -26.49 -4.35 -28.08
N PHE A 257 -25.46 -5.19 -28.03
CA PHE A 257 -25.40 -6.31 -27.10
C PHE A 257 -25.42 -5.84 -25.64
N LEU A 258 -24.55 -4.89 -25.28
CA LEU A 258 -24.47 -4.37 -23.92
C LEU A 258 -25.73 -3.61 -23.51
N LYS A 259 -26.38 -2.91 -24.45
CA LYS A 259 -27.70 -2.29 -24.22
C LYS A 259 -28.75 -3.33 -23.83
N LYS A 260 -28.79 -4.47 -24.51
CA LYS A 260 -29.68 -5.59 -24.17
C LYS A 260 -29.31 -6.25 -22.85
N LEU A 261 -28.01 -6.40 -22.57
CA LEU A 261 -27.49 -7.04 -21.36
C LEU A 261 -27.78 -6.22 -20.10
N LEU A 262 -27.55 -4.90 -20.18
CA LEU A 262 -27.56 -3.99 -19.02
C LEU A 262 -28.84 -3.16 -18.93
N SER A 263 -29.71 -3.24 -19.94
CA SER A 263 -30.97 -2.50 -20.06
C SER A 263 -30.78 -0.98 -19.94
N VAL A 264 -29.68 -0.46 -20.48
CA VAL A 264 -29.35 0.97 -20.49
C VAL A 264 -28.71 1.37 -21.82
N GLU A 265 -28.88 2.61 -22.23
CA GLU A 265 -28.08 3.20 -23.30
C GLU A 265 -26.64 3.40 -22.83
N ILE A 266 -25.68 3.12 -23.72
CA ILE A 266 -24.26 3.25 -23.43
C ILE A 266 -23.63 4.15 -24.48
N PRO A 267 -23.07 5.30 -24.09
CA PRO A 267 -22.29 6.15 -24.98
C PRO A 267 -21.10 5.40 -25.57
N ILE A 268 -20.76 5.69 -26.84
CA ILE A 268 -19.64 5.02 -27.53
C ILE A 268 -18.31 5.29 -26.81
N GLU A 269 -18.13 6.49 -26.27
CA GLU A 269 -16.92 6.86 -25.48
C GLU A 269 -16.72 5.99 -24.23
N ASP A 270 -17.79 5.48 -23.62
CA ASP A 270 -17.71 4.63 -22.44
C ASP A 270 -17.31 3.19 -22.80
N LEU A 271 -17.51 2.76 -24.05
CA LEU A 271 -17.06 1.46 -24.56
C LEU A 271 -15.53 1.39 -24.77
N SER A 272 -14.89 2.56 -24.93
CA SER A 272 -13.43 2.66 -24.92
C SER A 272 -12.83 2.77 -23.52
N SER A 273 -13.65 2.99 -22.49
CA SER A 273 -13.20 3.10 -21.10
C SER A 273 -13.53 1.84 -20.31
N SER A 274 -12.60 0.88 -20.30
CA SER A 274 -12.77 -0.42 -19.62
C SER A 274 -13.22 -0.27 -18.16
N GLY A 275 -12.65 0.68 -17.41
CA GLY A 275 -13.05 0.94 -16.02
C GLY A 275 -14.51 1.39 -15.85
N LYS A 276 -15.02 2.28 -16.71
CA LYS A 276 -16.42 2.73 -16.64
C LYS A 276 -17.39 1.61 -17.01
N LEU A 277 -17.08 0.87 -18.08
CA LEU A 277 -17.90 -0.25 -18.52
C LEU A 277 -17.95 -1.36 -17.45
N GLN A 278 -16.82 -1.68 -16.83
CA GLN A 278 -16.75 -2.66 -15.74
C GLN A 278 -17.58 -2.24 -14.53
N ASP A 279 -17.52 -0.96 -14.12
CA ASP A 279 -18.36 -0.45 -13.04
C ASP A 279 -19.86 -0.54 -13.39
N LEU A 280 -20.23 -0.27 -14.64
CA LEU A 280 -21.60 -0.40 -15.12
C LEU A 280 -22.06 -1.87 -15.11
N ILE A 281 -21.27 -2.80 -15.67
CA ILE A 281 -21.54 -4.24 -15.61
C ILE A 281 -21.74 -4.69 -14.16
N ARG A 282 -20.83 -4.28 -13.26
CA ARG A 282 -20.87 -4.64 -11.84
C ARG A 282 -22.14 -4.13 -11.16
N SER A 283 -22.46 -2.86 -11.34
CA SER A 283 -23.65 -2.25 -10.72
C SER A 283 -24.97 -2.83 -11.22
N LYS A 284 -25.05 -3.19 -12.50
CA LYS A 284 -26.29 -3.73 -13.11
C LYS A 284 -26.48 -5.22 -12.90
N LEU A 285 -25.39 -6.01 -12.87
CA LEU A 285 -25.48 -7.47 -12.87
C LEU A 285 -25.04 -8.11 -11.55
N LEU A 286 -24.02 -7.57 -10.89
CA LEU A 286 -23.27 -8.28 -9.85
C LEU A 286 -23.50 -7.76 -8.43
N LYS A 287 -24.02 -6.54 -8.25
CA LYS A 287 -24.41 -5.98 -6.94
C LYS A 287 -25.75 -6.54 -6.46
N ALA A 288 -26.06 -6.35 -5.16
CA ALA A 288 -27.31 -6.78 -4.55
C ALA A 288 -28.54 -6.34 -5.39
N GLY A 289 -29.46 -7.28 -5.63
CA GLY A 289 -30.61 -7.09 -6.54
C GLY A 289 -30.32 -7.33 -8.02
N GLY A 290 -29.05 -7.46 -8.42
CA GLY A 290 -28.65 -7.78 -9.79
C GLY A 290 -28.88 -9.27 -10.16
N PRO A 291 -29.12 -9.59 -11.43
CA PRO A 291 -29.46 -10.95 -11.89
C PRO A 291 -28.35 -12.00 -11.69
N SER A 292 -27.09 -11.58 -11.57
CA SER A 292 -25.95 -12.46 -11.30
C SER A 292 -25.46 -12.40 -9.86
N TYR A 293 -26.11 -11.60 -9.01
CA TYR A 293 -25.80 -11.55 -7.59
C TYR A 293 -26.07 -12.89 -6.92
N VAL A 294 -25.16 -13.28 -6.04
CA VAL A 294 -25.33 -14.38 -5.11
C VAL A 294 -25.18 -13.77 -3.73
N GLU A 295 -26.10 -14.07 -2.82
CA GLU A 295 -26.01 -13.59 -1.45
C GLU A 295 -24.75 -14.15 -0.79
N GLU A 296 -24.11 -13.34 0.05
CA GLU A 296 -22.97 -13.83 0.83
C GLU A 296 -23.54 -14.60 2.03
N ASP A 297 -23.04 -15.82 2.23
CA ASP A 297 -23.45 -16.68 3.34
C ASP A 297 -22.95 -16.05 4.66
N PRO A 298 -23.83 -15.70 5.62
CA PRO A 298 -23.43 -15.14 6.91
C PRO A 298 -22.43 -16.02 7.68
N GLU A 299 -22.45 -17.34 7.48
CA GLU A 299 -21.50 -18.28 8.08
C GLU A 299 -20.10 -18.20 7.44
N ALA A 300 -19.96 -17.52 6.30
CA ALA A 300 -18.68 -17.34 5.62
C ALA A 300 -17.81 -16.24 6.25
N PHE A 301 -18.33 -15.51 7.25
CA PHE A 301 -17.63 -14.40 7.87
C PHE A 301 -17.19 -14.78 9.28
N PRO A 302 -15.89 -14.69 9.60
CA PRO A 302 -15.44 -14.74 10.98
C PRO A 302 -16.04 -13.57 11.76
N SER A 303 -16.32 -13.78 13.04
CA SER A 303 -16.79 -12.72 13.91
C SER A 303 -15.74 -11.61 14.05
N LEU A 304 -16.15 -10.41 14.43
CA LEU A 304 -15.24 -9.30 14.74
C LEU A 304 -14.17 -9.72 15.75
N GLU A 305 -14.57 -10.45 16.79
CA GLU A 305 -13.68 -10.97 17.83
C GLU A 305 -12.64 -11.94 17.25
N GLU A 306 -13.06 -12.90 16.43
CA GLU A 306 -12.15 -13.86 15.78
C GLU A 306 -11.15 -13.17 14.85
N MET A 307 -11.58 -12.15 14.09
CA MET A 307 -10.68 -11.41 13.21
C MET A 307 -9.71 -10.52 13.97
N VAL A 308 -10.17 -9.85 15.02
CA VAL A 308 -9.28 -9.06 15.87
C VAL A 308 -8.27 -9.98 16.56
N SER A 309 -8.71 -11.14 17.08
CA SER A 309 -7.82 -12.15 17.65
C SER A 309 -6.78 -12.60 16.63
N LEU A 310 -7.20 -12.95 15.41
CA LEU A 310 -6.30 -13.37 14.34
C LEU A 310 -5.23 -12.30 14.04
N PHE A 311 -5.63 -11.04 13.87
CA PHE A 311 -4.67 -9.96 13.61
C PHE A 311 -3.70 -9.76 14.77
N ARG A 312 -4.19 -9.84 16.01
CA ARG A 312 -3.36 -9.71 17.22
C ARG A 312 -2.37 -10.87 17.35
N GLU A 313 -2.77 -12.10 17.03
CA GLU A 313 -1.88 -13.27 17.00
C GLU A 313 -0.76 -13.15 15.96
N TYR A 314 -1.01 -12.46 14.84
CA TYR A 314 0.04 -12.10 13.88
C TYR A 314 0.93 -10.93 14.33
N GLY A 315 0.65 -10.34 15.50
CA GLY A 315 1.30 -9.13 15.99
C GLY A 315 0.93 -7.88 15.17
N ALA A 316 -0.15 -7.91 14.38
CA ALA A 316 -0.62 -6.74 13.63
C ALA A 316 -1.37 -5.78 14.55
N ILE A 317 -1.51 -4.51 14.12
CA ILE A 317 -2.32 -3.51 14.82
C ILE A 317 -3.73 -3.54 14.23
N PRO A 318 -4.75 -4.08 14.93
CA PRO A 318 -6.11 -4.05 14.42
C PRO A 318 -6.55 -2.59 14.29
N THR A 319 -7.06 -2.25 13.10
CA THR A 319 -7.36 -0.88 12.69
C THR A 319 -8.79 -0.80 12.19
N TYR A 320 -9.57 0.17 12.67
CA TYR A 320 -10.91 0.43 12.15
C TYR A 320 -10.85 1.55 11.08
N PRO A 321 -11.22 1.28 9.82
CA PRO A 321 -11.32 2.33 8.81
C PRO A 321 -12.63 3.11 8.99
N VAL A 322 -12.51 4.38 9.38
CA VAL A 322 -13.64 5.32 9.47
C VAL A 322 -13.90 5.85 8.06
N LEU A 323 -15.06 5.50 7.49
CA LEU A 323 -15.43 6.01 6.17
C LEU A 323 -15.73 7.51 6.22
N GLY A 324 -16.47 7.91 7.25
CA GLY A 324 -16.91 9.28 7.53
C GLY A 324 -17.92 9.84 6.54
N ASN A 325 -18.07 9.23 5.36
CA ASN A 325 -19.03 9.64 4.33
C ASN A 325 -19.43 8.45 3.40
N PRO A 326 -20.73 8.09 3.33
CA PRO A 326 -21.81 8.60 4.17
C PRO A 326 -21.59 8.26 5.65
N VAL A 327 -22.09 9.10 6.54
CA VAL A 327 -22.04 8.83 7.99
C VAL A 327 -23.01 7.70 8.32
N THR A 328 -22.50 6.62 8.91
CA THR A 328 -23.32 5.49 9.37
C THR A 328 -23.78 5.66 10.81
N GLU A 329 -24.66 4.77 11.28
CA GLU A 329 -25.20 4.85 12.64
C GLU A 329 -24.09 4.82 13.69
N LYS A 330 -23.10 3.94 13.50
CA LYS A 330 -21.95 3.81 14.40
C LYS A 330 -20.99 4.98 14.28
N GLU A 331 -20.82 5.55 13.09
CA GLU A 331 -19.92 6.70 12.87
C GLU A 331 -20.53 8.06 13.25
N GLY A 332 -21.85 8.11 13.52
CA GLY A 332 -22.55 9.33 13.93
C GLY A 332 -22.11 9.89 15.29
N ASN A 333 -21.55 9.04 16.16
CA ASN A 333 -20.94 9.46 17.42
C ASN A 333 -19.55 8.83 17.56
N LEU A 334 -18.52 9.58 17.18
CA LEU A 334 -17.13 9.11 17.15
C LEU A 334 -16.59 8.77 18.55
N ASP A 335 -17.02 9.50 19.60
CA ASP A 335 -16.63 9.17 20.98
C ASP A 335 -17.17 7.81 21.40
N ALA A 336 -18.42 7.50 21.08
CA ALA A 336 -19.02 6.19 21.36
C ALA A 336 -18.36 5.09 20.52
N LEU A 337 -18.11 5.36 19.24
CA LEU A 337 -17.42 4.45 18.32
C LEU A 337 -16.04 4.05 18.84
N PHE A 338 -15.20 5.03 19.22
CA PHE A 338 -13.82 4.77 19.65
C PHE A 338 -13.77 3.97 20.95
N ASN A 339 -14.69 4.23 21.88
CA ASN A 339 -14.86 3.39 23.07
C ASN A 339 -15.29 1.95 22.72
N GLU A 340 -16.14 1.78 21.71
CA GLU A 340 -16.65 0.46 21.28
C GLU A 340 -15.56 -0.37 20.58
N VAL A 341 -14.84 0.21 19.62
CA VAL A 341 -13.77 -0.49 18.89
C VAL A 341 -12.59 -0.81 19.81
N GLU A 342 -12.28 0.06 20.79
CA GLU A 342 -11.25 -0.22 21.80
C GLU A 342 -11.60 -1.45 22.66
N LYS A 343 -12.85 -1.54 23.13
CA LYS A 343 -13.33 -2.72 23.86
C LYS A 343 -13.25 -4.00 23.04
N SER A 344 -13.30 -3.86 21.71
CA SER A 344 -13.17 -4.95 20.76
C SER A 344 -11.69 -5.30 20.46
N GLY A 345 -10.72 -4.66 21.10
CA GLY A 345 -9.28 -4.91 20.89
C GLY A 345 -8.70 -4.21 19.65
N ILE A 346 -9.37 -3.16 19.15
CA ILE A 346 -8.91 -2.35 18.03
C ILE A 346 -8.24 -1.09 18.57
N TYR A 347 -7.00 -0.84 18.15
CA TYR A 347 -6.12 0.16 18.77
C TYR A 347 -5.60 1.23 17.80
N ALA A 348 -6.13 1.24 16.58
CA ALA A 348 -5.82 2.23 15.55
C ALA A 348 -7.07 2.56 14.73
N ILE A 349 -7.08 3.73 14.11
CA ILE A 349 -8.06 4.09 13.10
C ILE A 349 -7.39 4.43 11.79
N GLU A 350 -8.12 4.23 10.71
CA GLU A 350 -7.72 4.70 9.38
C GLU A 350 -8.75 5.68 8.85
N VAL A 351 -8.28 6.67 8.09
CA VAL A 351 -9.13 7.58 7.32
C VAL A 351 -8.81 7.48 5.84
N ILE A 352 -9.84 7.67 5.01
CA ILE A 352 -9.71 7.82 3.55
C ILE A 352 -10.07 9.27 3.22
N PRO A 353 -9.10 10.21 3.23
CA PRO A 353 -9.41 11.63 3.27
C PRO A 353 -10.24 12.11 2.09
N LYS A 354 -9.99 11.58 0.88
CA LYS A 354 -10.75 11.93 -0.34
C LYS A 354 -12.26 11.67 -0.26
N ARG A 355 -12.72 10.80 0.65
CA ARG A 355 -14.15 10.50 0.82
C ARG A 355 -14.87 11.57 1.64
N ASN A 356 -14.15 12.35 2.43
CA ASN A 356 -14.72 13.21 3.45
C ASN A 356 -14.80 14.67 2.99
N THR A 357 -15.73 15.43 3.58
CA THR A 357 -15.59 16.89 3.57
C THR A 357 -14.45 17.28 4.50
N GLU A 358 -13.95 18.50 4.38
CA GLU A 358 -12.87 18.98 5.24
C GLU A 358 -13.30 19.01 6.72
N GLU A 359 -14.52 19.47 6.98
CA GLU A 359 -15.09 19.57 8.32
C GLU A 359 -15.21 18.19 8.97
N ARG A 360 -15.71 17.21 8.20
CA ARG A 360 -15.85 15.83 8.69
C ARG A 360 -14.50 15.18 8.94
N LEU A 361 -13.51 15.43 8.06
CA LEU A 361 -12.15 14.94 8.27
C LEU A 361 -11.56 15.51 9.56
N ILE A 362 -11.67 16.82 9.78
CA ILE A 362 -11.20 17.47 11.02
C ILE A 362 -11.87 16.84 12.25
N GLU A 363 -13.19 16.65 12.22
CA GLU A 363 -13.95 16.03 13.32
C GLU A 363 -13.41 14.62 13.67
N ILE A 364 -13.14 13.80 12.65
CA ILE A 364 -12.59 12.44 12.84
C ILE A 364 -11.19 12.50 13.44
N LEU A 365 -10.32 13.36 12.92
CA LEU A 365 -8.94 13.50 13.38
C LEU A 365 -8.88 14.02 14.82
N GLU A 366 -9.68 15.02 15.17
CA GLU A 366 -9.76 15.58 16.52
C GLU A 366 -10.29 14.56 17.53
N ALA A 367 -11.33 13.81 17.17
CA ALA A 367 -11.84 12.74 18.00
C ALA A 367 -10.78 11.64 18.21
N ALA A 368 -10.06 11.25 17.14
CA ALA A 368 -9.03 10.22 17.24
C ALA A 368 -7.86 10.68 18.13
N GLU A 369 -7.44 11.95 18.01
CA GLU A 369 -6.42 12.53 18.89
C GLU A 369 -6.88 12.61 20.35
N LYS A 370 -8.14 12.99 20.61
CA LYS A 370 -8.73 13.02 21.96
C LYS A 370 -8.68 11.64 22.64
N HIS A 371 -8.97 10.58 21.89
CA HIS A 371 -8.87 9.19 22.35
C HIS A 371 -7.47 8.59 22.20
N CYS A 372 -6.51 9.41 21.78
CA CYS A 372 -5.12 9.02 21.54
C CYS A 372 -4.98 7.87 20.54
N PHE A 373 -5.92 7.64 19.62
CA PHE A 373 -5.75 6.63 18.58
C PHE A 373 -4.67 7.05 17.57
N PRO A 374 -3.77 6.14 17.16
CA PRO A 374 -2.96 6.37 15.98
C PRO A 374 -3.83 6.37 14.72
N ILE A 375 -3.49 7.26 13.79
CA ILE A 375 -4.27 7.56 12.60
C ILE A 375 -3.47 7.17 11.38
N PHE A 376 -3.97 6.22 10.60
CA PHE A 376 -3.43 5.85 9.29
C PHE A 376 -4.23 6.52 8.18
N ASN A 377 -3.59 6.76 7.04
CA ASN A 377 -4.25 7.38 5.89
C ASN A 377 -3.95 6.61 4.62
N GLY A 378 -4.93 6.53 3.75
CA GLY A 378 -4.67 6.10 2.39
C GLY A 378 -5.81 6.38 1.47
N THR A 379 -5.63 5.93 0.24
CA THR A 379 -6.56 6.23 -0.85
C THR A 379 -7.46 5.04 -1.19
N GLU A 380 -7.25 3.89 -0.53
CA GLU A 380 -8.03 2.65 -0.73
C GLU A 380 -8.06 2.31 -2.22
N HIS A 381 -6.91 2.38 -2.90
CA HIS A 381 -6.81 2.36 -4.38
C HIS A 381 -7.28 1.02 -5.00
N ASN A 382 -8.60 0.81 -5.04
CA ASN A 382 -9.28 -0.42 -5.44
C ASN A 382 -10.16 -0.24 -6.69
N THR A 383 -9.71 0.60 -7.62
CA THR A 383 -10.42 0.92 -8.87
C THR A 383 -9.57 0.57 -10.10
N LYS A 384 -10.18 0.43 -11.28
CA LYS A 384 -9.47 0.33 -12.57
C LYS A 384 -9.30 1.68 -13.27
N ARG A 385 -9.37 2.77 -12.52
CA ARG A 385 -9.05 4.11 -13.00
C ARG A 385 -7.82 4.59 -12.25
N MET A 386 -6.86 5.16 -12.97
CA MET A 386 -5.74 5.81 -12.31
C MET A 386 -6.25 7.09 -11.65
N GLU A 387 -6.10 7.16 -10.33
CA GLU A 387 -6.35 8.37 -9.54
C GLU A 387 -5.03 8.76 -8.87
N PRO A 388 -4.87 10.02 -8.42
CA PRO A 388 -3.68 10.42 -7.68
C PRO A 388 -3.50 9.57 -6.41
N LEU A 389 -2.30 9.03 -6.19
CA LEU A 389 -1.98 8.21 -5.01
C LEU A 389 -2.04 9.00 -3.69
N VAL A 390 -2.13 10.32 -3.77
CA VAL A 390 -2.29 11.23 -2.65
C VAL A 390 -3.35 12.26 -3.02
N ASP A 391 -4.41 12.33 -2.23
CA ASP A 391 -5.49 13.29 -2.45
C ASP A 391 -5.16 14.70 -1.92
N LYS A 392 -6.05 15.67 -2.18
CA LYS A 392 -5.84 17.07 -1.80
C LYS A 392 -5.64 17.29 -0.30
N PHE A 393 -6.32 16.53 0.56
CA PHE A 393 -6.19 16.63 2.01
C PHE A 393 -4.93 15.94 2.50
N SER A 394 -4.57 14.81 1.89
CA SER A 394 -3.27 14.15 2.16
C SER A 394 -2.06 14.99 1.72
N LYS A 395 -2.26 15.99 0.86
CA LYS A 395 -1.25 17.00 0.47
C LYS A 395 -1.27 18.27 1.35
N ASP A 396 -2.26 18.40 2.23
CA ASP A 396 -2.44 19.61 3.03
C ASP A 396 -1.42 19.65 4.19
N PRO A 397 -0.62 20.73 4.32
CA PRO A 397 0.34 20.87 5.41
C PRO A 397 -0.26 20.75 6.82
N ARG A 398 -1.56 21.01 6.99
CA ARG A 398 -2.27 20.85 8.28
C ARG A 398 -2.41 19.39 8.68
N PHE A 399 -2.61 18.49 7.72
CA PHE A 399 -2.87 17.07 7.98
C PHE A 399 -1.63 16.19 7.83
N ILE A 400 -0.63 16.61 7.03
CA ILE A 400 0.62 15.87 6.82
C ILE A 400 1.29 15.43 8.13
N PRO A 401 1.46 16.28 9.17
CA PRO A 401 2.10 15.84 10.42
C PRO A 401 1.37 14.69 11.10
N ILE A 402 0.02 14.68 11.06
CA ILE A 402 -0.82 13.65 11.65
C ILE A 402 -0.61 12.31 10.94
N PHE A 403 -0.71 12.33 9.60
CA PHE A 403 -0.53 11.14 8.76
C PHE A 403 0.90 10.58 8.85
N ARG A 404 1.90 11.47 8.87
CA ARG A 404 3.30 11.07 9.08
C ARG A 404 3.51 10.44 10.46
N ARG A 405 2.88 10.96 11.53
CA ARG A 405 3.01 10.33 12.87
C ARG A 405 2.52 8.90 12.86
N GLY A 406 1.35 8.63 12.27
CA GLY A 406 0.79 7.28 12.15
C GLY A 406 1.65 6.35 11.31
N ALA A 407 2.12 6.80 10.15
CA ALA A 407 2.99 5.99 9.30
C ALA A 407 4.34 5.69 9.95
N HIS A 408 4.94 6.65 10.67
CA HIS A 408 6.13 6.38 11.46
C HIS A 408 5.85 5.42 12.62
N LEU A 409 4.68 5.45 13.24
CA LEU A 409 4.32 4.45 14.24
C LEU A 409 4.31 3.04 13.64
N LEU A 410 3.73 2.85 12.46
CA LEU A 410 3.78 1.56 11.74
C LEU A 410 5.22 1.12 11.46
N LEU A 411 6.08 2.05 11.01
CA LEU A 411 7.50 1.75 10.77
C LEU A 411 8.23 1.37 12.06
N GLY A 412 7.97 2.07 13.17
CA GLY A 412 8.55 1.75 14.47
C GLY A 412 8.05 0.42 15.02
N HIS A 413 6.76 0.14 14.87
CA HIS A 413 6.15 -1.15 15.17
C HIS A 413 6.87 -2.26 14.39
N GLN A 414 6.98 -2.15 13.07
CA GLN A 414 7.67 -3.12 12.23
C GLN A 414 9.13 -3.32 12.64
N PHE A 415 9.85 -2.22 12.89
CA PHE A 415 11.26 -2.27 13.27
C PHE A 415 11.45 -3.00 14.61
N LEU A 416 10.70 -2.63 15.66
CA LEU A 416 10.86 -3.26 16.97
C LEU A 416 10.30 -4.69 17.00
N SER A 417 9.25 -5.01 16.24
CA SER A 417 8.80 -6.40 16.07
C SER A 417 9.91 -7.29 15.50
N ILE A 418 10.70 -6.78 14.54
CA ILE A 418 11.82 -7.53 13.93
C ILE A 418 13.00 -7.66 14.90
N TYR A 419 13.49 -6.54 15.44
CA TYR A 419 14.79 -6.51 16.14
C TYR A 419 14.69 -6.66 17.66
N ALA A 420 13.55 -6.32 18.25
CA ALA A 420 13.29 -6.41 19.69
C ALA A 420 12.22 -7.47 20.04
N GLY A 421 11.45 -7.97 19.07
CA GLY A 421 10.31 -8.85 19.35
C GLY A 421 9.20 -8.16 20.13
N VAL A 422 9.12 -6.82 20.06
CA VAL A 422 8.13 -6.00 20.77
C VAL A 422 7.51 -5.04 19.76
N GLY A 423 6.20 -5.14 19.52
CA GLY A 423 5.47 -4.23 18.66
C GLY A 423 4.74 -3.15 19.45
N TYR A 424 4.00 -2.27 18.78
CA TYR A 424 2.97 -1.44 19.44
C TYR A 424 1.93 -2.30 20.17
N ILE A 425 1.72 -3.51 19.66
CA ILE A 425 0.92 -4.58 20.24
C ILE A 425 1.87 -5.62 20.84
N ASP A 426 1.58 -6.06 22.06
CA ASP A 426 2.32 -7.12 22.76
C ASP A 426 1.93 -8.54 22.29
N GLU A 427 2.57 -9.56 22.84
CA GLU A 427 2.34 -10.96 22.47
C GLU A 427 0.97 -11.49 22.90
N GLU A 428 0.34 -10.88 23.89
CA GLU A 428 -1.04 -11.11 24.31
C GLU A 428 -2.06 -10.29 23.50
N GLY A 429 -1.57 -9.53 22.51
CA GLY A 429 -2.36 -8.67 21.65
C GLY A 429 -2.77 -7.34 22.30
N GLY A 430 -2.40 -7.05 23.54
CA GLY A 430 -2.65 -5.78 24.21
C GLY A 430 -1.75 -4.66 23.69
N LEU A 431 -1.95 -3.44 24.20
CA LEU A 431 -0.99 -2.36 23.97
C LEU A 431 0.27 -2.63 24.81
N THR A 432 1.45 -2.60 24.18
CA THR A 432 2.73 -2.71 24.89
C THR A 432 2.90 -1.62 25.96
N PHE A 433 2.33 -0.43 25.73
CA PHE A 433 2.24 0.64 26.72
C PHE A 433 0.78 1.01 26.96
N LYS A 434 0.35 1.00 28.23
CA LYS A 434 -0.96 1.43 28.70
C LYS A 434 -1.16 2.93 28.47
N ASP A 435 -0.14 3.76 28.70
CA ASP A 435 -0.15 5.16 28.25
C ASP A 435 0.04 5.20 26.73
N ARG A 436 -1.09 5.37 26.04
CA ARG A 436 -1.15 5.44 24.58
C ARG A 436 -0.39 6.64 24.03
N ASN A 437 -0.29 7.76 24.76
CA ASN A 437 0.50 8.90 24.31
C ASN A 437 1.99 8.57 24.32
N PHE A 438 2.47 7.94 25.40
CA PHE A 438 3.83 7.45 25.47
C PHE A 438 4.11 6.44 24.35
N GLY A 439 3.23 5.44 24.17
CA GLY A 439 3.39 4.45 23.11
C GLY A 439 3.43 5.07 21.72
N ARG A 440 2.49 5.98 21.41
CA ARG A 440 2.47 6.69 20.13
C ARG A 440 3.74 7.47 19.88
N ALA A 441 4.18 8.25 20.87
CA ALA A 441 5.40 9.05 20.75
C ALA A 441 6.64 8.16 20.57
N PHE A 442 6.74 7.07 21.35
CA PHE A 442 7.85 6.13 21.31
C PHE A 442 7.96 5.44 19.96
N PHE A 443 6.93 4.72 19.51
CA PHE A 443 6.99 4.00 18.24
C PHE A 443 7.12 4.95 17.05
N SER A 444 6.46 6.12 17.08
CA SER A 444 6.61 7.13 16.03
C SER A 444 8.05 7.66 15.96
N LEU A 445 8.71 7.94 17.09
CA LEU A 445 10.12 8.34 17.09
C LEU A 445 11.00 7.24 16.48
N ILE A 446 10.82 5.99 16.90
CA ILE A 446 11.65 4.89 16.41
C ILE A 446 11.49 4.69 14.89
N GLY A 447 10.27 4.81 14.37
CA GLY A 447 10.04 4.72 12.92
C GLY A 447 10.55 5.91 12.10
N ARG A 448 10.93 7.03 12.74
CA ARG A 448 11.61 8.17 12.10
C ARG A 448 13.11 7.96 11.94
N ILE A 449 13.68 6.90 12.55
CA ILE A 449 15.12 6.62 12.50
C ILE A 449 15.43 5.72 11.32
N THR A 450 16.31 6.19 10.44
CA THR A 450 16.93 5.40 9.38
C THR A 450 18.28 4.88 9.87
N TRP A 451 18.41 3.57 9.93
CA TRP A 451 19.60 2.89 10.44
C TRP A 451 20.56 2.51 9.31
N SER A 452 21.87 2.53 9.58
CA SER A 452 22.86 1.96 8.67
C SER A 452 22.83 0.43 8.72
N GLU A 453 23.21 -0.22 7.61
CA GLU A 453 23.19 -1.69 7.48
C GLU A 453 24.00 -2.38 8.58
N ASP A 454 25.20 -1.87 8.90
CA ASP A 454 26.06 -2.44 9.93
C ASP A 454 25.43 -2.33 11.34
N THR A 455 24.64 -1.29 11.61
CA THR A 455 23.92 -1.14 12.88
C THR A 455 22.75 -2.12 12.97
N LEU A 456 22.04 -2.34 11.87
CA LEU A 456 20.99 -3.37 11.80
C LEU A 456 21.57 -4.77 12.02
N GLU A 457 22.71 -5.10 11.40
CA GLU A 457 23.43 -6.35 11.65
C GLU A 457 23.84 -6.47 13.12
N TRP A 458 24.29 -5.39 13.75
CA TRP A 458 24.64 -5.40 15.16
C TRP A 458 23.44 -5.66 16.08
N PHE A 459 22.25 -5.14 15.77
CA PHE A 459 21.03 -5.43 16.53
C PHE A 459 20.72 -6.92 16.60
N LEU A 460 20.97 -7.67 15.51
CA LEU A 460 20.80 -9.12 15.48
C LEU A 460 21.76 -9.85 16.45
N ASN A 461 22.84 -9.21 16.89
CA ASN A 461 23.90 -9.82 17.69
C ASN A 461 23.90 -9.43 19.18
N ILE A 462 23.14 -8.40 19.60
CA ILE A 462 23.13 -7.95 21.01
C ILE A 462 21.99 -8.50 21.84
N GLY A 463 21.00 -9.13 21.20
CA GLY A 463 19.81 -9.68 21.83
C GLY A 463 18.65 -8.68 21.89
N ARG A 464 17.43 -9.22 21.76
CA ARG A 464 16.17 -8.47 21.64
C ARG A 464 15.93 -7.48 22.78
N GLU A 465 16.14 -7.91 24.03
CA GLU A 465 15.97 -7.06 25.22
C GLU A 465 16.86 -5.81 25.16
N ARG A 466 18.12 -5.98 24.74
CA ARG A 466 19.06 -4.86 24.62
C ARG A 466 18.69 -3.92 23.49
N VAL A 467 18.16 -4.43 22.37
CA VAL A 467 17.65 -3.55 21.30
C VAL A 467 16.48 -2.70 21.83
N PHE A 468 15.58 -3.31 22.60
CA PHE A 468 14.47 -2.57 23.21
C PHE A 468 14.95 -1.50 24.20
N LYS A 469 15.84 -1.86 25.14
CA LYS A 469 16.47 -0.90 26.07
C LYS A 469 17.24 0.22 25.36
N LEU A 470 17.93 -0.11 24.28
CA LEU A 470 18.61 0.89 23.45
C LEU A 470 17.62 1.87 22.83
N ALA A 471 16.49 1.38 22.28
CA ALA A 471 15.43 2.21 21.73
C ALA A 471 14.83 3.15 22.80
N LEU A 472 14.59 2.64 24.01
CA LEU A 472 14.13 3.45 25.15
C LEU A 472 15.15 4.54 25.52
N GLY A 473 16.44 4.19 25.61
CA GLY A 473 17.48 5.16 25.93
C GLY A 473 17.63 6.25 24.86
N ILE A 474 17.47 5.89 23.59
CA ILE A 474 17.43 6.86 22.47
C ILE A 474 16.20 7.76 22.60
N TYR A 475 15.03 7.20 22.89
CA TYR A 475 13.81 7.98 23.10
C TYR A 475 13.97 9.01 24.22
N ALA A 476 14.53 8.59 25.37
CA ALA A 476 14.82 9.48 26.49
C ALA A 476 15.88 10.55 26.17
N THR A 477 16.77 10.28 25.21
CA THR A 477 17.85 11.21 24.81
C THR A 477 17.37 12.24 23.79
N LEU A 478 16.51 11.84 22.86
CA LEU A 478 15.95 12.70 21.82
C LEU A 478 14.69 13.45 22.28
N ASP A 479 14.17 13.14 23.47
CA ASP A 479 13.03 13.80 24.11
C ASP A 479 11.80 13.86 23.20
N GLY A 480 11.53 12.76 22.47
CA GLY A 480 10.39 12.68 21.57
C GLY A 480 10.43 13.63 20.36
N ALA A 481 11.60 14.19 20.01
CA ALA A 481 11.75 15.13 18.91
C ALA A 481 11.04 14.66 17.62
N GLU A 482 10.30 15.57 16.98
CA GLU A 482 9.51 15.27 15.78
C GLU A 482 10.35 15.16 14.48
N HIS A 483 11.67 15.20 14.61
CA HIS A 483 12.59 15.14 13.48
C HIS A 483 12.83 13.71 13.00
N GLU A 484 13.15 13.58 11.72
CA GLU A 484 13.76 12.37 11.19
C GLU A 484 15.26 12.34 11.40
N TRP A 485 15.77 11.13 11.61
CA TRP A 485 17.16 10.91 11.96
C TRP A 485 17.76 9.86 11.01
N THR A 486 18.97 10.12 10.53
CA THR A 486 19.80 9.13 9.87
C THR A 486 20.98 8.80 10.78
N VAL A 487 21.18 7.51 11.05
CA VAL A 487 22.28 7.02 11.88
C VAL A 487 23.47 6.70 10.99
N LYS A 488 24.61 7.30 11.28
CA LYS A 488 25.87 7.06 10.57
C LYS A 488 26.37 5.63 10.81
N GLN A 489 27.08 5.10 9.82
CA GLN A 489 27.79 3.82 9.91
C GLN A 489 28.70 3.77 11.15
N GLY A 490 28.76 2.62 11.82
CA GLY A 490 29.60 2.38 12.99
C GLY A 490 28.96 2.73 14.33
N PHE A 491 27.69 3.15 14.36
CA PHE A 491 27.00 3.39 15.63
C PHE A 491 26.90 2.11 16.46
N ARG A 492 27.45 2.15 17.68
CA ARG A 492 27.40 1.08 18.68
C ARG A 492 27.26 1.69 20.08
N MET A 493 26.60 0.97 20.97
CA MET A 493 26.50 1.30 22.39
C MET A 493 27.14 0.19 23.22
N PRO A 494 27.97 0.49 24.24
CA PRO A 494 28.46 -0.52 25.17
C PRO A 494 27.29 -1.26 25.83
N LYS A 495 27.39 -2.59 25.95
CA LYS A 495 26.27 -3.41 26.45
C LYS A 495 25.90 -3.03 27.88
N GLU A 496 26.91 -2.76 28.70
CA GLU A 496 26.77 -2.33 30.08
C GLU A 496 25.96 -1.02 30.15
N THR A 497 26.22 -0.08 29.24
CA THR A 497 25.46 1.18 29.15
C THR A 497 24.01 0.95 28.73
N ILE A 498 23.72 -0.02 27.85
CA ILE A 498 22.35 -0.38 27.47
C ILE A 498 21.62 -1.02 28.65
N ASP A 499 22.30 -1.89 29.39
CA ASP A 499 21.72 -2.65 30.51
C ASP A 499 21.30 -1.73 31.67
N GLU A 500 21.84 -0.52 31.73
CA GLU A 500 21.49 0.55 32.66
C GLU A 500 20.20 1.35 32.30
N VAL A 501 19.60 1.09 31.12
CA VAL A 501 18.33 1.71 30.73
C VAL A 501 17.16 0.90 31.29
N ASN A 502 16.28 1.57 32.01
CA ASN A 502 15.11 0.97 32.64
C ASN A 502 13.84 1.73 32.30
N LEU A 503 12.72 1.02 32.36
CA LEU A 503 11.38 1.54 32.16
C LEU A 503 10.54 1.20 33.39
N GLU A 504 10.01 2.21 34.07
CA GLU A 504 9.10 2.02 35.20
C GLU A 504 7.97 3.03 35.10
N ASN A 505 6.72 2.56 35.20
CA ASN A 505 5.52 3.38 35.01
C ASN A 505 5.61 4.25 33.73
N GLU A 506 6.08 3.63 32.64
CA GLU A 506 6.24 4.26 31.32
C GLU A 506 7.16 5.50 31.32
N LYS A 507 8.06 5.58 32.31
CA LYS A 507 9.13 6.56 32.36
C LYS A 507 10.46 5.85 32.17
N VAL A 508 11.20 6.30 31.15
CA VAL A 508 12.55 5.80 30.89
C VAL A 508 13.53 6.53 31.80
N TYR A 509 14.40 5.79 32.47
CA TYR A 509 15.50 6.35 33.24
C TYR A 509 16.79 5.54 33.07
N PHE A 510 17.90 6.20 33.39
CA PHE A 510 19.24 5.60 33.43
C PHE A 510 19.63 5.40 34.89
N THR A 511 20.17 4.24 35.23
CA THR A 511 20.64 3.95 36.60
C THR A 511 21.83 4.79 37.01
N SER A 512 22.61 5.31 36.06
CA SER A 512 23.71 6.24 36.31
C SER A 512 23.70 7.44 35.36
N GLU A 513 24.19 8.58 35.87
CA GLU A 513 24.42 9.77 35.05
C GLU A 513 25.52 9.53 34.01
N SER A 514 26.44 8.60 34.28
CA SER A 514 27.46 8.16 33.32
C SER A 514 26.82 7.55 32.07
N ALA A 515 25.91 6.58 32.25
CA ALA A 515 25.21 5.94 31.14
C ALA A 515 24.40 6.95 30.30
N LYS A 516 23.68 7.85 30.97
CA LYS A 516 22.94 8.94 30.31
C LYS A 516 23.85 9.84 29.47
N ASN A 517 25.02 10.20 29.98
CA ASN A 517 25.99 11.02 29.26
C ASN A 517 26.60 10.29 28.05
N ILE A 518 26.86 8.97 28.18
CA ILE A 518 27.32 8.15 27.05
C ILE A 518 26.26 8.14 25.94
N PHE A 519 24.98 7.93 26.29
CA PHE A 519 23.87 7.99 25.33
C PHE A 519 23.81 9.34 24.60
N LYS A 520 23.80 10.45 25.35
CA LYS A 520 23.81 11.81 24.79
C LYS A 520 24.97 12.04 23.83
N ASN A 521 26.18 11.64 24.22
CA ASN A 521 27.37 11.82 23.40
C ASN A 521 27.31 10.98 22.11
N ARG A 522 26.92 9.71 22.21
CA ARG A 522 26.78 8.81 21.06
C ARG A 522 25.69 9.26 20.11
N VAL A 523 24.52 9.64 20.62
CA VAL A 523 23.44 10.18 19.79
C VAL A 523 23.92 11.45 19.06
N LYS A 524 24.55 12.39 19.77
CA LYS A 524 25.11 13.60 19.15
C LYS A 524 26.16 13.32 18.07
N GLU A 525 26.98 12.29 18.25
CA GLU A 525 28.05 11.92 17.32
C GLU A 525 27.50 11.26 16.03
N PHE A 526 26.54 10.34 16.18
CA PHE A 526 26.09 9.46 15.10
C PHE A 526 24.75 9.82 14.47
N PHE A 527 23.87 10.54 15.16
CA PHE A 527 22.54 10.86 14.66
C PHE A 527 22.58 12.18 13.91
N VAL A 528 22.23 12.14 12.63
CA VAL A 528 22.12 13.31 11.76
C VAL A 528 20.66 13.59 11.55
N ARG A 529 20.23 14.81 11.91
CA ARG A 529 18.89 15.29 11.61
C ARG A 529 18.72 15.42 10.10
N LYS A 530 17.65 14.85 9.56
CA LYS A 530 17.21 15.08 8.18
C LYS A 530 16.54 16.47 8.14
N ASN A 531 17.01 17.34 7.26
CA ASN A 531 16.48 18.69 7.09
C ASN A 531 15.15 18.68 6.35
#